data_AF-A0A2S8PU90-F1
#
_entry.id   AF-A0A2S8PU90-F1
#
_cell.length_a   1.000
_cell.length_b   1.000
_cell.length_c   1.000
_cell.angle_alpha   90.00
_cell.angle_beta   90.00
_cell.angle_gamma   90.00
#
_symmetry.space_group_name_H-M   'P 1'
#
loop_
_entity.id
_entity.type
_entity.pdbx_description
1 polymer ?
#
loop_
_entity_poly.entity_id
_entity_poly.type
_entity_poly.pdbx_seq_one_letter_code
_entity_poly.pdbx_strand_id
1 'polypeptide(L)'
;MYKLRIVLLDEISSYGEGKLINLLLYKDKEKFSIFHGKVNVSEFILWMKDNESNIRYVDLPDHNCSIDSIAYYIYEFYEKIDVDNESLIDMMFEYRASHCFKFAARGVNFPEIYIGKSGENYELSLYTNKGEWRYLIDIDDFFTHILH
;
A
#
# COMPACT_ATOMS: atom_id res chain seq x y z
N MET A 1 -4.27 -2.79 16.77
CA MET A 1 -4.06 -2.65 15.31
C MET A 1 -3.09 -3.73 14.83
N TYR A 2 -3.03 -3.99 13.53
CA TYR A 2 -2.03 -4.88 12.95
C TYR A 2 -0.68 -4.18 12.83
N LYS A 3 0.41 -4.93 13.01
CA LYS A 3 1.78 -4.49 12.73
C LYS A 3 2.21 -5.03 11.36
N LEU A 4 2.61 -4.15 10.44
CA LEU A 4 3.12 -4.55 9.13
C LEU A 4 4.64 -4.74 9.18
N ARG A 5 5.15 -5.83 8.60
CA ARG A 5 6.59 -6.06 8.45
C ARG A 5 6.93 -6.53 7.04
N ILE A 6 8.11 -6.14 6.59
CA ILE A 6 8.77 -6.68 5.39
C ILE A 6 9.81 -7.68 5.88
N VAL A 7 9.69 -8.94 5.48
CA VAL A 7 10.63 -10.00 5.85
C VAL A 7 11.36 -10.47 4.59
N LEU A 8 12.69 -10.38 4.61
CA LEU A 8 13.56 -10.96 3.59
C LEU A 8 13.59 -12.48 3.77
N LEU A 9 13.40 -13.22 2.67
CA LEU A 9 13.42 -14.69 2.69
C LEU A 9 14.68 -15.31 2.07
N ASP A 10 15.43 -14.54 1.28
CA ASP A 10 16.70 -15.00 0.68
C ASP A 10 17.90 -14.37 1.40
N GLU A 11 18.84 -15.20 1.86
CA GLU A 11 20.07 -14.76 2.54
C GLU A 11 21.19 -14.35 1.57
N ILE A 12 21.12 -14.77 0.29
CA ILE A 12 22.19 -14.60 -0.69
C ILE A 12 21.59 -14.05 -1.99
N SER A 13 21.78 -12.76 -2.28
CA SER A 13 21.41 -12.17 -3.57
C SER A 13 22.62 -12.03 -4.47
N SER A 14 22.58 -12.60 -5.67
CA SER A 14 23.39 -12.17 -6.79
C SER A 14 23.08 -10.72 -7.11
N TYR A 15 24.11 -9.89 -7.29
CA TYR A 15 23.96 -8.49 -7.67
C TYR A 15 23.06 -8.38 -8.93
N GLY A 16 21.95 -7.65 -8.81
CA GLY A 16 21.07 -7.28 -9.93
C GLY A 16 19.70 -7.96 -10.00
N GLU A 17 19.39 -8.98 -9.18
CA GLU A 17 18.05 -9.58 -9.12
C GLU A 17 17.27 -9.14 -7.87
N GLY A 18 15.96 -8.90 -8.02
CA GLY A 18 15.07 -8.61 -6.90
C GLY A 18 15.11 -9.72 -5.83
N LYS A 19 14.94 -9.34 -4.56
CA LYS A 19 14.97 -10.28 -3.42
C LYS A 19 13.57 -10.79 -3.10
N LEU A 20 13.46 -12.06 -2.73
CA LEU A 20 12.21 -12.62 -2.24
C LEU A 20 11.86 -12.01 -0.88
N ILE A 21 10.67 -11.42 -0.80
CA ILE A 21 10.11 -10.87 0.44
C ILE A 21 8.77 -11.52 0.80
N ASN A 22 8.42 -11.41 2.07
CA ASN A 22 7.09 -11.62 2.58
C ASN A 22 6.61 -10.35 3.30
N LEU A 23 5.47 -9.79 2.88
CA LEU A 23 4.77 -8.76 3.64
C LEU A 23 3.82 -9.43 4.61
N LEU A 24 4.07 -9.21 5.91
CA LEU A 24 3.37 -9.87 7.00
C LEU A 24 2.61 -8.86 7.85
N LEU A 25 1.38 -9.21 8.18
CA LEU A 25 0.60 -8.55 9.23
C LEU A 25 0.63 -9.41 10.50
N TYR A 26 0.90 -8.77 11.63
CA TYR A 26 0.90 -9.38 12.95
C TYR A 26 -0.20 -8.76 13.82
N LYS A 27 -0.97 -9.61 14.48
CA LYS A 27 -1.88 -9.20 15.56
C LYS A 27 -1.91 -10.30 16.60
N ASP A 28 -1.59 -9.93 17.83
CA ASP A 28 -1.45 -10.87 18.95
C ASP A 28 -0.47 -12.03 18.63
N LYS A 29 -0.98 -13.26 18.49
CA LYS A 29 -0.18 -14.46 18.14
C LYS A 29 -0.33 -14.87 16.68
N GLU A 30 -1.13 -14.17 15.91
CA GLU A 30 -1.44 -14.51 14.52
C GLU A 30 -0.57 -13.72 13.56
N LYS A 31 -0.18 -14.37 12.46
CA LYS A 31 0.56 -13.77 11.35
C LYS A 31 -0.11 -14.12 10.02
N PHE A 32 -0.22 -13.13 9.15
CA PHE A 32 -0.85 -13.27 7.83
C PHE A 32 0.09 -12.74 6.75
N SER A 33 0.32 -13.53 5.70
CA SER A 33 1.02 -13.06 4.51
C SER A 33 0.04 -12.37 3.59
N ILE A 34 0.29 -11.09 3.31
CA ILE A 34 -0.49 -10.30 2.35
C ILE A 34 0.21 -10.19 0.99
N PHE A 35 1.51 -10.49 0.94
CA PHE A 35 2.26 -10.60 -0.30
C PHE A 35 3.48 -11.50 -0.11
N HIS A 36 3.80 -12.30 -1.12
CA HIS A 36 5.00 -13.10 -1.21
C HIS A 36 5.54 -13.02 -2.64
N GLY A 37 6.75 -12.50 -2.83
CA GLY A 37 7.30 -12.32 -4.17
C GLY A 37 8.63 -11.57 -4.19
N LYS A 38 9.26 -11.53 -5.36
CA LYS A 38 10.53 -10.82 -5.57
C LYS A 38 10.29 -9.34 -5.79
N VAL A 39 11.02 -8.47 -5.10
CA VAL A 39 11.03 -7.01 -5.33
C VAL A 39 12.45 -6.46 -5.26
N ASN A 40 12.69 -5.30 -5.88
CA ASN A 40 13.87 -4.50 -5.55
C ASN A 40 13.65 -3.87 -4.18
N VAL A 41 14.22 -4.46 -3.13
CA VAL A 41 13.97 -4.04 -1.74
C VAL A 41 14.44 -2.62 -1.47
N SER A 42 15.56 -2.20 -2.08
CA SER A 42 16.07 -0.84 -1.91
C SER A 42 15.12 0.19 -2.50
N GLU A 43 14.62 -0.04 -3.71
CA GLU A 43 13.61 0.84 -4.34
C GLU A 43 12.28 0.81 -3.57
N PHE A 44 11.86 -0.36 -3.11
CA PHE A 44 10.61 -0.52 -2.35
C PHE A 44 10.64 0.26 -1.04
N ILE A 45 11.74 0.14 -0.27
CA ILE A 45 11.95 0.90 0.97
C ILE A 45 12.12 2.39 0.69
N LEU A 46 12.86 2.77 -0.36
CA LEU A 46 13.05 4.18 -0.72
C LEU A 46 11.72 4.85 -1.07
N TRP A 47 10.88 4.20 -1.88
CA TRP A 47 9.55 4.70 -2.20
C TRP A 47 8.70 4.91 -0.94
N MET A 48 8.74 3.99 0.02
CA MET A 48 8.00 4.14 1.28
C MET A 48 8.48 5.35 2.09
N LYS A 49 9.80 5.60 2.12
CA LYS A 49 10.39 6.77 2.79
C LYS A 49 9.98 8.07 2.11
N ASP A 50 10.10 8.14 0.79
CA ASP A 50 9.77 9.33 0.01
C ASP A 50 8.28 9.69 0.12
N ASN A 51 7.42 8.70 0.35
CA ASN A 51 5.96 8.89 0.44
C ASN A 51 5.40 8.87 1.86
N GLU A 52 6.22 8.76 2.91
CA GLU A 52 5.74 8.64 4.30
C GLU A 52 4.80 9.81 4.68
N SER A 53 5.18 11.04 4.35
CA SER A 53 4.34 12.21 4.64
C SER A 53 2.99 12.15 3.93
N ASN A 54 2.96 11.67 2.69
CA ASN A 54 1.70 11.54 1.94
C ASN A 54 0.83 10.47 2.59
N ILE A 55 1.39 9.28 2.84
CA ILE A 55 0.70 8.15 3.47
C ILE A 55 0.08 8.54 4.82
N ARG A 56 0.75 9.42 5.57
CA ARG A 56 0.29 9.87 6.89
C ARG A 56 -0.80 10.92 6.85
N TYR A 57 -0.71 11.87 5.91
CA TYR A 57 -1.42 13.14 6.05
C TYR A 57 -2.30 13.51 4.86
N VAL A 58 -2.14 12.87 3.71
CA VAL A 58 -2.97 13.14 2.54
C VAL A 58 -4.19 12.24 2.59
N ASP A 59 -5.37 12.86 2.68
CA ASP A 59 -6.66 12.17 2.60
C ASP A 59 -7.04 11.90 1.13
N LEU A 60 -8.01 11.00 0.91
CA LEU A 60 -8.55 10.72 -0.42
C LEU A 60 -9.13 12.00 -1.07
N PRO A 61 -8.87 12.24 -2.37
CA PRO A 61 -9.29 13.47 -3.08
C PRO A 61 -10.79 13.79 -3.13
N ASP A 62 -11.69 12.87 -2.75
CA ASP A 62 -13.10 13.18 -2.59
C ASP A 62 -13.69 12.49 -1.33
N HIS A 63 -14.36 13.31 -0.51
CA HIS A 63 -14.81 12.98 0.84
C HIS A 63 -16.20 12.31 0.88
N ASN A 64 -16.81 12.00 -0.27
CA ASN A 64 -18.11 11.33 -0.31
C ASN A 64 -18.05 9.83 0.03
N CYS A 65 -16.88 9.29 0.37
CA CYS A 65 -16.73 7.89 0.73
C CYS A 65 -17.12 7.63 2.19
N SER A 66 -18.39 7.27 2.41
CA SER A 66 -18.81 6.71 3.69
C SER A 66 -18.50 5.21 3.75
N ILE A 67 -17.70 4.81 4.74
CA ILE A 67 -17.53 3.45 5.29
C ILE A 67 -16.56 2.49 4.57
N ASP A 68 -16.31 2.62 3.26
CA ASP A 68 -15.52 1.62 2.53
C ASP A 68 -13.99 1.77 2.65
N SER A 69 -13.26 0.79 2.11
CA SER A 69 -11.78 0.79 2.11
C SER A 69 -11.19 1.73 1.06
N ILE A 70 -9.96 2.19 1.25
CA ILE A 70 -9.20 2.99 0.28
C ILE A 70 -9.16 2.26 -1.08
N ALA A 71 -8.87 0.97 -1.07
CA ALA A 71 -8.80 0.17 -2.29
C ALA A 71 -10.14 0.11 -3.04
N TYR A 72 -11.26 -0.05 -2.33
CA TYR A 72 -12.59 -0.05 -2.95
C TYR A 72 -12.94 1.31 -3.53
N TYR A 73 -12.69 2.39 -2.78
CA TYR A 73 -12.96 3.74 -3.25
C TYR A 73 -12.20 4.06 -4.54
N ILE A 74 -10.91 3.70 -4.59
CA ILE A 74 -10.11 3.90 -5.80
C ILE A 74 -10.66 3.07 -6.97
N TYR A 75 -11.04 1.82 -6.73
CA TYR A 75 -11.68 0.99 -7.76
C TYR A 75 -12.95 1.66 -8.31
N GLU A 76 -13.89 2.03 -7.42
CA GLU A 76 -15.16 2.66 -7.81
C GLU A 76 -14.95 4.00 -8.53
N PHE A 77 -13.94 4.78 -8.13
CA PHE A 77 -13.58 6.03 -8.79
C PHE A 77 -13.25 5.80 -10.26
N TYR A 78 -12.38 4.83 -10.57
CA TYR A 78 -11.97 4.56 -11.96
C TYR A 78 -13.06 3.86 -12.78
N GLU A 79 -13.94 3.08 -12.15
CA GLU A 79 -15.10 2.47 -12.83
C GLU A 79 -16.18 3.51 -13.20
N LYS A 80 -16.33 4.56 -12.40
CA LYS A 80 -17.36 5.60 -12.59
C LYS A 80 -16.80 6.92 -13.10
N ILE A 81 -15.53 6.94 -13.51
CA ILE A 81 -14.80 8.17 -13.79
C ILE A 81 -15.52 8.98 -14.89
N ASP A 82 -15.84 10.22 -14.56
CA ASP A 82 -16.22 11.21 -15.55
C ASP A 82 -14.93 11.81 -16.11
N VAL A 83 -14.62 11.47 -17.36
CA VAL A 83 -13.36 11.86 -18.03
C VAL A 83 -13.23 13.37 -18.20
N ASP A 84 -14.31 14.13 -18.01
CA ASP A 84 -14.35 15.58 -18.18
C ASP A 84 -13.76 16.34 -16.98
N ASN A 85 -13.46 15.67 -15.85
CA ASN A 85 -12.85 16.29 -14.66
C ASN A 85 -11.36 15.96 -14.51
N GLU A 86 -10.54 16.42 -15.47
CA GLU A 86 -9.08 16.17 -15.52
C GLU A 86 -8.37 16.43 -14.19
N SER A 87 -8.73 17.52 -13.49
CA SER A 87 -8.09 17.87 -12.21
C SER A 87 -8.30 16.81 -11.13
N LEU A 88 -9.48 16.18 -11.07
CA LEU A 88 -9.76 15.12 -10.11
C LEU A 88 -9.03 13.82 -10.48
N ILE A 89 -8.89 13.55 -11.78
CA ILE A 89 -8.11 12.41 -12.29
C ILE A 89 -6.65 12.55 -11.87
N ASP A 90 -6.07 13.73 -12.06
CA ASP A 90 -4.68 14.01 -11.67
C ASP A 90 -4.48 13.85 -10.16
N MET A 91 -5.36 14.43 -9.34
CA MET A 91 -5.30 14.26 -7.88
C MET A 91 -5.41 12.79 -7.46
N MET A 92 -6.27 12.01 -8.12
CA MET A 92 -6.41 10.58 -7.84
C MET A 92 -5.18 9.79 -8.26
N PHE A 93 -4.58 10.13 -9.39
CA PHE A 93 -3.35 9.51 -9.86
C PHE A 93 -2.20 9.77 -8.88
N GLU A 94 -2.00 11.03 -8.47
CA GLU A 94 -1.00 11.41 -7.47
C GLU A 94 -1.22 10.68 -6.15
N TYR A 95 -2.47 10.61 -5.68
CA TYR A 95 -2.81 9.82 -4.50
C TYR A 95 -2.41 8.36 -4.67
N ARG A 96 -2.77 7.70 -5.78
CA ARG A 96 -2.39 6.30 -6.04
C ARG A 96 -0.88 6.13 -6.07
N ALA A 97 -0.16 7.05 -6.71
CA ALA A 97 1.28 6.97 -6.89
C ALA A 97 2.04 7.01 -5.55
N SER A 98 1.49 7.66 -4.53
CA SER A 98 2.08 7.72 -3.18
C SER A 98 1.51 6.72 -2.18
N HIS A 99 0.39 6.06 -2.46
CA HIS A 99 -0.31 5.17 -1.51
C HIS A 99 -0.38 3.70 -1.95
N CYS A 100 -0.04 3.36 -3.21
CA CYS A 100 -0.14 2.00 -3.72
C CYS A 100 1.23 1.31 -3.84
N PHE A 101 1.39 0.18 -3.16
CA PHE A 101 2.65 -0.58 -3.13
C PHE A 101 3.11 -1.08 -4.50
N LYS A 102 2.21 -1.18 -5.48
CA LYS A 102 2.57 -1.51 -6.86
C LYS A 102 3.51 -0.47 -7.50
N PHE A 103 3.43 0.80 -7.10
CA PHE A 103 4.36 1.84 -7.57
C PHE A 103 5.76 1.70 -6.97
N ALA A 104 5.87 1.09 -5.79
CA ALA A 104 7.13 0.77 -5.13
C ALA A 104 7.83 -0.47 -5.73
N ALA A 105 7.07 -1.35 -6.40
CA ALA A 105 7.53 -2.63 -6.93
C ALA A 105 7.50 -2.66 -8.47
N ARG A 106 8.19 -1.71 -9.12
CA ARG A 106 8.21 -1.59 -10.58
C ARG A 106 8.72 -2.87 -11.26
N GLY A 107 8.04 -3.28 -12.33
CA GLY A 107 8.37 -4.50 -13.08
C GLY A 107 7.99 -5.80 -12.37
N VAL A 108 7.35 -5.74 -11.20
CA VAL A 108 6.83 -6.90 -10.46
C VAL A 108 5.33 -6.99 -10.65
N ASN A 109 4.80 -8.21 -10.75
CA ASN A 109 3.36 -8.44 -10.66
C ASN A 109 2.89 -8.30 -9.19
N PHE A 110 2.92 -7.07 -8.70
CA PHE A 110 2.54 -6.71 -7.34
C PHE A 110 1.07 -6.30 -7.31
N PRO A 111 0.25 -6.86 -6.39
CA PRO A 111 -1.18 -6.51 -6.31
C PRO A 111 -1.38 -5.04 -5.89
N GLU A 112 -2.52 -4.45 -6.25
CA GLU A 112 -2.85 -3.07 -5.84
C GLU A 112 -3.27 -3.03 -4.38
N ILE A 113 -2.28 -3.11 -3.51
CA ILE A 113 -2.40 -2.94 -2.07
C ILE A 113 -2.17 -1.45 -1.77
N TYR A 114 -3.16 -0.83 -1.14
CA TYR A 114 -3.13 0.55 -0.73
C TYR A 114 -2.82 0.65 0.77
N ILE A 115 -1.99 1.62 1.14
CA ILE A 115 -1.73 2.02 2.52
C ILE A 115 -2.09 3.50 2.65
N GLY A 116 -2.74 3.90 3.74
CA GLY A 116 -3.04 5.32 3.95
C GLY A 116 -3.99 5.57 5.09
N LYS A 117 -4.33 6.84 5.27
CA LYS A 117 -5.29 7.29 6.28
C LYS A 117 -6.73 7.01 5.82
N SER A 118 -7.54 6.52 6.74
CA SER A 118 -8.98 6.26 6.57
C SER A 118 -9.72 6.74 7.83
N GLY A 119 -10.26 7.96 7.76
CA GLY A 119 -10.79 8.66 8.92
C GLY A 119 -9.68 8.90 9.96
N GLU A 120 -9.93 8.49 11.21
CA GLU A 120 -8.99 8.64 12.33
C GLU A 120 -7.95 7.50 12.43
N ASN A 121 -7.97 6.53 11.51
CA ASN A 121 -7.09 5.36 11.54
C ASN A 121 -6.26 5.25 10.26
N TYR A 122 -5.28 4.34 10.27
CA TYR A 122 -4.54 3.95 9.07
C TYR A 122 -4.93 2.53 8.68
N GLU A 123 -4.98 2.27 7.38
CA GLU A 123 -5.33 0.97 6.86
C GLU A 123 -4.37 0.49 5.79
N LEU A 124 -4.36 -0.84 5.63
CA LEU A 124 -4.00 -1.52 4.40
C LEU A 124 -5.25 -2.13 3.81
N SER A 125 -5.46 -1.96 2.51
CA SER A 125 -6.58 -2.58 1.82
C SER A 125 -6.22 -3.02 0.42
N LEU A 126 -6.94 -4.03 -0.04
CA LEU A 126 -6.91 -4.55 -1.39
C LEU A 126 -8.34 -4.83 -1.82
N TYR A 127 -8.65 -4.45 -3.05
CA TYR A 127 -9.92 -4.75 -3.69
C TYR A 127 -9.67 -5.27 -5.10
N THR A 128 -10.26 -6.40 -5.44
CA THR A 128 -10.22 -7.01 -6.77
C THR A 128 -11.53 -7.75 -7.05
N ASN A 129 -11.78 -8.07 -8.32
CA ASN A 129 -12.91 -8.93 -8.71
C ASN A 129 -12.87 -10.35 -8.09
N LYS A 130 -11.74 -10.75 -7.49
CA LYS A 130 -11.55 -12.08 -6.89
C LYS A 130 -11.65 -12.06 -5.36
N GLY A 131 -11.70 -10.88 -4.75
CA GLY A 131 -11.76 -10.74 -3.30
C GLY A 131 -11.24 -9.39 -2.83
N GLU A 132 -11.55 -9.10 -1.57
CA GLU A 132 -11.21 -7.87 -0.88
C GLU A 132 -10.74 -8.16 0.54
N TRP A 133 -9.92 -7.26 1.09
CA TRP A 133 -9.62 -7.23 2.51
C TRP A 133 -9.21 -5.83 2.95
N ARG A 134 -9.38 -5.58 4.25
CA ARG A 134 -9.05 -4.32 4.92
C ARG A 134 -8.52 -4.61 6.31
N TYR A 135 -7.38 -4.03 6.65
CA TYR A 135 -6.74 -4.19 7.95
C TYR A 135 -6.32 -2.83 8.50
N LEU A 136 -6.77 -2.50 9.71
CA LEU A 136 -6.29 -1.31 10.42
C LEU A 136 -4.88 -1.56 10.98
N ILE A 137 -3.95 -0.69 10.66
CA ILE A 137 -2.53 -0.84 10.99
C ILE A 137 -2.02 0.22 11.95
N ASP A 138 -0.98 -0.15 12.69
CA ASP A 138 -0.15 0.75 13.45
C ASP A 138 0.92 1.33 12.50
N ILE A 139 0.65 2.54 11.99
CA ILE A 139 1.50 3.20 11.00
C ILE A 139 2.85 3.63 11.59
N ASP A 140 2.86 4.00 12.87
CA ASP A 140 4.06 4.44 13.57
C ASP A 140 5.00 3.27 13.79
N ASP A 141 4.46 2.13 14.23
CA ASP A 141 5.20 0.89 14.33
C ASP A 141 5.75 0.44 12.96
N PHE A 142 4.99 0.59 11.87
CA PHE A 142 5.47 0.26 10.53
C PHE A 142 6.68 1.11 10.12
N PHE A 143 6.55 2.44 10.13
CA PHE A 143 7.64 3.32 9.70
C PHE A 143 8.85 3.26 10.65
N THR A 144 8.65 3.07 11.95
CA THR A 144 9.77 2.89 12.89
C THR A 144 10.63 1.66 12.53
N HIS A 145 10.02 0.58 12.03
CA HIS A 145 10.75 -0.67 11.74
C HIS A 145 11.26 -0.78 10.31
N ILE A 146 10.77 0.03 9.36
CA ILE A 146 11.33 0.09 8.01
C ILE A 146 12.54 1.05 7.90
N LEU A 147 12.73 1.89 8.93
CA LEU A 147 13.82 2.86 9.02
C LEU A 147 15.16 2.25 9.54
N HIS A 148 15.22 0.94 9.79
CA HIS A 148 16.39 0.21 10.30
C HIS A 148 16.73 -1.02 9.44
#